data_AF-A0AAN7IYU8-F1
#
_entry.id   AF-A0AAN7IYU8-F1
#
_cell.length_a   1.000
_cell.length_b   1.000
_cell.length_c   1.000
_cell.angle_alpha   90.00
_cell.angle_beta   90.00
_cell.angle_gamma   90.00
#
_symmetry.space_group_name_H-M   'P 1'
#
loop_
_entity.id
_entity.type
_entity.pdbx_description
1 polymer ?
#
loop_
_entity_poly.entity_id
_entity_poly.type
_entity_poly.pdbx_seq_one_letter_code
_entity_poly.pdbx_strand_id
1 'polypeptide(L)'
;MASIARLPLCLFLIILTFAIANKYPLRVIGAANNSVCDSTPKKLLCNFCLPSGNPHFVGDLTTQALKLVNCSLRQAVRADELIFNLCSLFPKNAELQFACIGCHGCLDAITNTLSSAVRNVKAKLFSDAREDVNTTIFYEKKCILLMKSSRSSIPYTILQALIYYIGYAMDANAAIRLLHE
;
A
#
# COMPACT_ATOMS: atom_id res chain seq x y z
N MET A 1 4.48 -5.14 38.99
CA MET A 1 3.37 -4.91 38.04
C MET A 1 3.74 -3.71 37.15
N ALA A 2 4.41 -3.95 36.02
CA ALA A 2 4.98 -2.89 35.19
C ALA A 2 4.04 -2.53 34.02
N SER A 3 3.35 -1.40 34.20
CA SER A 3 2.92 -0.41 33.19
C SER A 3 2.57 -0.90 31.76
N ILE A 4 1.34 -1.40 31.59
CA ILE A 4 0.66 -1.56 30.29
C ILE A 4 0.42 -0.18 29.61
N ALA A 5 0.50 0.92 30.36
CA ALA A 5 0.30 2.29 29.86
C ALA A 5 1.45 2.84 28.99
N ARG A 6 2.62 2.20 28.96
CA ARG A 6 3.77 2.65 28.13
C ARG A 6 3.77 2.08 26.71
N LEU A 7 3.10 0.96 26.47
CA LEU A 7 2.98 0.34 25.15
C LEU A 7 2.31 1.24 24.08
N PRO A 8 1.17 1.91 24.36
CA PRO A 8 0.52 2.77 23.37
C PRO A 8 1.37 4.00 23.05
N LEU A 9 2.16 4.51 24.00
CA LEU A 9 3.05 5.66 23.77
C LEU A 9 4.22 5.28 22.86
N CYS A 10 4.83 4.11 23.06
CA CYS A 10 5.90 3.61 22.19
C CYS A 10 5.39 3.25 20.78
N LEU A 11 4.21 2.63 20.65
CA LEU A 11 3.61 2.35 19.33
C LEU A 11 3.19 3.63 18.61
N PHE A 12 2.61 4.59 19.34
CA PHE A 12 2.28 5.90 18.78
C PHE A 12 3.56 6.62 18.35
N LEU A 13 4.63 6.56 19.14
CA LEU A 13 5.93 7.10 18.75
C LEU A 13 6.55 6.36 17.58
N ILE A 14 6.36 5.06 17.39
CA ILE A 14 6.81 4.32 16.20
C ILE A 14 6.01 4.74 14.98
N ILE A 15 4.68 4.82 15.06
CA ILE A 15 3.82 5.27 13.94
C ILE A 15 4.08 6.74 13.63
N LEU A 16 4.29 7.57 14.65
CA LEU A 16 4.60 8.99 14.51
C LEU A 16 6.02 9.19 13.99
N THR A 17 7.02 8.43 14.45
CA THR A 17 8.38 8.46 13.89
C THR A 17 8.44 7.83 12.52
N PHE A 18 7.56 6.89 12.16
CA PHE A 18 7.44 6.42 10.77
C PHE A 18 6.72 7.46 9.91
N ALA A 19 5.68 8.12 10.41
CA ALA A 19 5.02 9.26 9.74
C ALA A 19 5.93 10.50 9.65
N ILE A 20 6.90 10.65 10.56
CA ILE A 20 7.87 11.75 10.59
C ILE A 20 9.18 11.38 9.87
N ALA A 21 9.61 10.11 9.86
CA ALA A 21 10.72 9.63 9.04
C ALA A 21 10.30 9.59 7.57
N ASN A 22 9.04 9.22 7.32
CA ASN A 22 8.32 9.58 6.11
C ASN A 22 7.79 11.03 6.24
N LYS A 23 8.62 12.04 6.55
CA LYS A 23 8.20 13.47 6.62
C LYS A 23 7.70 14.07 5.28
N TYR A 24 7.36 13.23 4.29
CA TYR A 24 7.14 13.61 2.89
C TYR A 24 5.94 12.99 2.13
N PRO A 25 4.97 12.23 2.67
CA PRO A 25 3.72 11.96 1.95
C PRO A 25 2.56 12.86 2.40
N LEU A 26 2.69 13.61 3.51
CA LEU A 26 1.64 14.47 4.07
C LEU A 26 1.95 15.96 4.07
N ARG A 27 3.09 16.39 3.51
CA ARG A 27 3.14 17.77 2.99
C ARG A 27 2.10 17.78 1.89
N VAL A 28 1.06 18.59 2.08
CA VAL A 28 0.04 18.93 1.10
C VAL A 28 0.74 19.21 -0.22
N ILE A 29 0.92 18.17 -1.04
CA ILE A 29 1.35 18.33 -2.43
C ILE A 29 0.10 18.96 -3.03
N GLY A 30 0.20 20.24 -3.39
CA GLY A 30 -0.84 20.93 -4.13
C GLY A 30 -1.32 19.98 -5.22
N ALA A 31 -2.61 19.66 -5.21
CA ALA A 31 -3.23 18.75 -6.16
C ALA A 31 -3.04 19.33 -7.55
N ALA A 32 -1.93 19.00 -8.21
CA ALA A 32 -1.81 19.26 -9.62
C ALA A 32 -2.59 18.14 -10.31
N ASN A 33 -3.52 18.56 -11.16
CA ASN A 33 -4.52 17.69 -11.77
C ASN A 33 -3.82 16.74 -12.74
N ASN A 34 -3.64 15.48 -12.33
CA ASN A 34 -3.34 14.39 -13.24
C ASN A 34 -4.65 13.67 -13.56
N SER A 35 -5.11 13.74 -14.82
CA SER A 35 -6.37 13.12 -15.26
C SER A 35 -6.39 11.60 -15.04
N VAL A 36 -5.22 10.95 -15.02
CA VAL A 36 -5.07 9.55 -14.63
C VAL A 36 -5.53 9.33 -13.19
N CYS A 37 -5.18 10.25 -12.29
CA CYS A 37 -5.48 10.20 -10.87
C CYS A 37 -6.93 10.62 -10.52
N ASP A 38 -7.67 11.19 -11.47
CA ASP A 38 -9.10 11.49 -11.30
C ASP A 38 -9.99 10.24 -11.44
N SER A 39 -9.48 9.20 -12.11
CA SER A 39 -10.21 7.94 -12.31
C SER A 39 -10.05 6.94 -11.16
N THR A 40 -9.28 7.29 -10.11
CA THR A 40 -9.02 6.43 -8.94
C THR A 40 -9.70 6.95 -7.68
N PRO A 41 -10.30 6.05 -6.85
CA PRO A 41 -10.80 6.41 -5.53
C PRO A 41 -9.67 6.80 -4.55
N LYS A 42 -8.40 6.65 -4.93
CA LYS A 42 -7.20 6.92 -4.11
C LYS A 42 -6.37 8.07 -4.68
N LYS A 43 -7.02 9.14 -5.15
CA LYS A 43 -6.41 10.31 -5.81
C LYS A 43 -5.16 10.89 -5.13
N LEU A 44 -5.16 11.02 -3.79
CA LEU A 44 -4.01 11.52 -3.04
C LEU A 44 -2.75 10.66 -3.21
N LEU A 45 -2.93 9.35 -3.31
CA LEU A 45 -1.84 8.39 -3.48
C LEU A 45 -1.34 8.33 -4.91
N CYS A 46 -2.26 8.40 -5.87
CA CYS A 46 -1.87 8.49 -7.26
C CYS A 46 -1.06 9.75 -7.52
N ASN A 47 -1.45 10.88 -6.95
CA ASN A 47 -0.69 12.13 -7.02
C ASN A 47 0.66 12.05 -6.29
N PHE A 48 0.78 11.25 -5.23
CA PHE A 48 2.07 10.96 -4.59
C PHE A 48 2.99 10.14 -5.50
N CYS A 49 2.45 9.15 -6.22
CA CYS A 49 3.21 8.30 -7.13
C CYS A 49 3.50 8.97 -8.48
N LEU A 50 2.64 9.89 -8.92
CA LEU A 50 2.75 10.68 -10.14
C LEU A 50 2.75 12.18 -9.82
N PRO A 51 3.80 12.72 -9.19
CA PRO A 51 3.87 14.14 -8.87
C PRO A 51 3.92 14.97 -10.14
N SER A 52 2.86 15.73 -10.38
CA SER A 52 2.69 16.68 -11.47
C SER A 52 3.42 17.98 -11.13
N GLY A 53 4.71 18.03 -11.47
CA GLY A 53 5.55 19.22 -11.29
C GLY A 53 6.72 19.33 -12.27
N ASN A 54 6.81 18.42 -13.24
CA ASN A 54 7.84 18.49 -14.26
C ASN A 54 7.14 18.61 -15.64
N PRO A 55 7.17 19.77 -16.31
CA PRO A 55 6.49 20.01 -17.58
C PRO A 55 7.06 19.19 -18.76
N HIS A 56 8.20 18.51 -18.55
CA HIS A 56 8.73 17.49 -19.47
C HIS A 56 8.20 16.08 -19.18
N PHE A 57 7.29 15.93 -18.22
CA PHE A 57 6.83 14.67 -17.65
C PHE A 57 5.41 14.32 -18.06
N VAL A 58 5.05 14.61 -19.31
CA VAL A 58 4.00 13.87 -19.99
C VAL A 58 4.65 12.58 -20.50
N GLY A 59 5.02 11.69 -19.57
CA GLY A 59 5.38 10.32 -19.97
C GLY A 59 4.18 9.70 -20.66
N ASP A 60 4.41 8.89 -21.69
CA ASP A 60 3.36 8.09 -22.31
C ASP A 60 2.61 7.29 -21.23
N LEU A 61 1.36 6.90 -21.51
CA LEU A 61 0.53 6.17 -20.53
C LEU A 61 1.24 4.91 -20.00
N THR A 62 2.11 4.31 -20.80
CA THR A 62 2.99 3.18 -20.43
C THR A 62 3.92 3.55 -19.27
N THR A 63 4.62 4.67 -19.37
CA THR A 63 5.52 5.19 -18.33
C THR A 63 4.76 5.51 -17.05
N GLN A 64 3.56 6.07 -17.16
CA GLN A 64 2.73 6.39 -16.00
C GLN A 64 2.21 5.12 -15.31
N ALA A 65 1.77 4.12 -16.08
CA ALA A 65 1.38 2.81 -15.55
C ALA A 65 2.55 2.12 -14.86
N LEU A 66 3.74 2.07 -15.47
CA LEU A 66 4.94 1.51 -14.85
C LEU A 66 5.27 2.20 -13.52
N LYS A 67 5.17 3.54 -13.48
CA LYS A 67 5.41 4.29 -12.25
C LYS A 67 4.43 3.91 -11.14
N LEU A 68 3.14 3.82 -11.46
CA LEU A 68 2.11 3.45 -10.49
C LEU A 68 2.28 2.02 -9.99
N VAL A 69 2.49 1.04 -10.89
CA VAL A 69 2.74 -0.36 -10.49
C VAL A 69 3.98 -0.46 -9.60
N ASN A 70 5.10 0.20 -9.97
CA ASN A 70 6.31 0.22 -9.14
C ASN A 70 6.09 0.95 -7.80
N CYS A 71 5.23 1.96 -7.78
CA CYS A 71 4.86 2.64 -6.55
C CYS A 71 4.09 1.69 -5.62
N SER A 72 3.04 1.02 -6.13
CA SER A 72 2.29 0.00 -5.39
C SER A 72 3.18 -1.12 -4.89
N LEU A 73 4.18 -1.56 -5.68
CA LEU A 73 5.15 -2.58 -5.27
C LEU A 73 5.95 -2.14 -4.05
N ARG A 74 6.54 -0.93 -4.09
CA ARG A 74 7.28 -0.39 -2.94
C ARG A 74 6.40 -0.23 -1.71
N GLN A 75 5.14 0.13 -1.90
CA GLN A 75 4.19 0.27 -0.80
C GLN A 75 3.82 -1.08 -0.19
N ALA A 76 3.65 -2.13 -1.00
CA ALA A 76 3.39 -3.48 -0.50
C ALA A 76 4.55 -3.98 0.39
N VAL A 77 5.79 -3.79 -0.05
CA VAL A 77 6.99 -4.14 0.75
C VAL A 77 7.03 -3.37 2.07
N ARG A 78 6.73 -2.06 2.05
CA ARG A 78 6.69 -1.25 3.28
C ARG A 78 5.56 -1.65 4.22
N ALA A 79 4.40 -1.99 3.68
CA ALA A 79 3.29 -2.51 4.47
C ALA A 79 3.69 -3.81 5.16
N ASP A 80 4.47 -4.64 4.47
CA ASP A 80 4.95 -5.91 5.00
C ASP A 80 5.92 -5.74 6.17
N GLU A 81 6.89 -4.84 6.04
CA GLU A 81 7.79 -4.44 7.13
C GLU A 81 7.01 -3.90 8.34
N LEU A 82 5.96 -3.10 8.10
CA LEU A 82 5.12 -2.55 9.17
C LEU A 82 4.32 -3.64 9.88
N ILE A 83 3.78 -4.61 9.14
CA ILE A 83 3.10 -5.76 9.74
C ILE A 83 4.12 -6.54 10.56
N PHE A 84 5.25 -6.93 9.99
CA PHE A 84 6.29 -7.67 10.71
C PHE A 84 6.68 -6.99 12.04
N ASN A 85 6.93 -5.68 12.00
CA ASN A 85 7.25 -4.89 13.19
C ASN A 85 6.10 -4.84 14.20
N LEU A 86 4.85 -4.76 13.74
CA LEU A 86 3.71 -4.85 14.63
C LEU A 86 3.64 -6.21 15.33
N CYS A 87 3.84 -7.30 14.59
CA CYS A 87 3.75 -8.65 15.15
C CYS A 87 4.86 -8.91 16.18
N SER A 88 6.06 -8.40 15.94
CA SER A 88 7.18 -8.53 16.88
C SER A 88 6.96 -7.78 18.20
N LEU A 89 6.13 -6.73 18.20
CA LEU A 89 5.74 -6.00 19.42
C LEU A 89 4.73 -6.76 20.28
N PHE A 90 4.00 -7.74 19.72
CA PHE A 90 2.98 -8.51 20.41
C PHE A 90 3.18 -10.03 20.25
N PRO A 91 4.36 -10.58 20.64
CA PRO A 91 4.74 -11.96 20.34
C PRO A 91 3.86 -13.01 21.04
N LYS A 92 3.18 -12.63 22.14
CA LYS A 92 2.31 -13.52 22.91
C LYS A 92 0.84 -13.48 22.48
N ASN A 93 0.48 -12.63 21.53
CA ASN A 93 -0.89 -12.51 21.06
C ASN A 93 -1.13 -13.44 19.86
N ALA A 94 -1.62 -14.65 20.12
CA ALA A 94 -1.80 -15.69 19.09
C ALA A 94 -2.75 -15.25 17.95
N GLU A 95 -3.82 -14.51 18.28
CA GLU A 95 -4.78 -13.99 17.29
C GLU A 95 -4.10 -13.01 16.33
N LEU A 96 -3.31 -12.09 16.88
CA LEU A 96 -2.53 -11.14 16.09
C LEU A 96 -1.42 -11.85 15.28
N GLN A 97 -0.71 -12.82 15.86
CA GLN A 97 0.29 -13.58 15.12
C GLN A 97 -0.30 -14.33 13.93
N PHE A 98 -1.49 -14.93 14.10
CA PHE A 98 -2.18 -15.59 13.00
C PHE A 98 -2.57 -14.61 11.89
N ALA A 99 -3.16 -13.46 12.28
CA ALA A 99 -3.50 -12.40 11.33
C ALA A 99 -2.26 -11.89 10.57
N CYS A 100 -1.15 -11.69 11.27
CA CYS A 100 0.14 -11.28 10.74
C CYS A 100 0.69 -12.26 9.70
N ILE A 101 0.79 -13.54 10.03
CA ILE A 101 1.29 -14.57 9.11
C ILE A 101 0.43 -14.63 7.84
N GLY A 102 -0.90 -14.60 8.02
CA GLY A 102 -1.81 -14.58 6.88
C GLY A 102 -1.69 -13.31 6.03
N CYS A 103 -1.49 -12.15 6.64
CA CYS A 103 -1.28 -10.88 5.92
C CYS A 103 0.07 -10.86 5.19
N HIS A 104 1.13 -11.37 5.81
CA HIS A 104 2.46 -11.49 5.21
C HIS A 104 2.39 -12.33 3.93
N GLY A 105 1.71 -13.49 3.98
CA GLY A 105 1.47 -14.30 2.79
C GLY A 105 0.64 -13.59 1.70
N CYS A 106 -0.29 -12.71 2.09
CA CYS A 106 -1.01 -11.88 1.12
C CYS A 106 -0.12 -10.80 0.50
N LEU A 107 0.75 -10.17 1.28
CA LEU A 107 1.67 -9.12 0.80
C LEU A 107 2.78 -9.68 -0.09
N ASP A 108 3.27 -10.89 0.20
CA ASP A 108 4.19 -11.61 -0.68
C ASP A 108 3.50 -11.92 -2.03
N ALA A 109 2.27 -12.44 -1.99
CA ALA A 109 1.47 -12.64 -3.21
C ALA A 109 1.27 -11.34 -4.00
N ILE A 110 0.91 -10.24 -3.33
CA ILE A 110 0.79 -8.91 -3.97
C ILE A 110 2.11 -8.48 -4.61
N THR A 111 3.23 -8.63 -3.91
CA THR A 111 4.55 -8.22 -4.39
C THR A 111 4.96 -9.02 -5.63
N ASN A 112 4.73 -10.33 -5.62
CA ASN A 112 5.00 -11.22 -6.76
C ASN A 112 4.11 -10.88 -7.96
N THR A 113 2.81 -10.67 -7.73
CA THR A 113 1.85 -10.31 -8.78
C THR A 113 2.12 -8.90 -9.34
N LEU A 114 2.45 -7.91 -8.52
CA LEU A 114 2.84 -6.58 -9.01
C LEU A 114 4.14 -6.63 -9.81
N SER A 115 5.10 -7.47 -9.40
CA SER A 115 6.32 -7.70 -10.18
C SER A 115 6.02 -8.33 -11.54
N SER A 116 5.03 -9.22 -11.62
CA SER A 116 4.49 -9.73 -12.88
C SER A 116 3.86 -8.62 -13.72
N ALA A 117 3.01 -7.78 -13.11
CA ALA A 117 2.40 -6.64 -13.80
C ALA A 117 3.45 -5.70 -14.39
N VAL A 118 4.56 -5.42 -13.69
CA VAL A 118 5.67 -4.62 -14.24
C VAL A 118 6.24 -5.25 -15.50
N ARG A 119 6.46 -6.57 -15.51
CA ARG A 119 6.96 -7.29 -16.70
C ARG A 119 5.96 -7.19 -17.85
N ASN A 120 4.67 -7.38 -17.57
CA ASN A 120 3.61 -7.35 -18.56
C ASN A 120 3.43 -5.94 -19.17
N VAL A 121 3.48 -4.87 -18.36
CA VAL A 121 3.45 -3.49 -18.90
C VAL A 121 4.68 -3.21 -19.77
N LYS A 122 5.88 -3.65 -19.38
CA LYS A 122 7.10 -3.50 -20.22
C LYS A 122 6.99 -4.26 -21.54
N ALA A 123 6.35 -5.43 -21.53
CA ALA A 123 6.08 -6.25 -22.71
C ALA A 123 4.88 -5.76 -23.53
N LYS A 124 4.21 -4.67 -23.11
CA LYS A 124 2.95 -4.16 -23.70
C LYS A 124 1.79 -5.16 -23.69
N LEU A 125 1.83 -6.12 -22.77
CA LEU A 125 0.76 -7.09 -22.49
C LEU A 125 -0.21 -6.49 -21.47
N PHE A 126 -0.99 -5.48 -21.89
CA PHE A 126 -1.79 -4.67 -20.96
C PHE A 126 -2.98 -5.43 -20.34
N SER A 127 -3.57 -6.39 -21.06
CA SER A 127 -4.61 -7.28 -20.50
C SER A 127 -4.07 -8.11 -19.34
N ASP A 128 -2.90 -8.72 -19.51
CA ASP A 128 -2.26 -9.55 -18.49
C ASP A 128 -1.81 -8.69 -17.29
N ALA A 129 -1.26 -7.50 -17.55
CA ALA A 129 -0.93 -6.55 -16.50
C ALA A 129 -2.15 -6.12 -15.68
N ARG A 130 -3.31 -5.97 -16.34
CA ARG A 130 -4.58 -5.63 -15.69
C ARG A 130 -5.09 -6.78 -14.83
N GLU A 131 -4.99 -8.01 -15.33
CA GLU A 131 -5.35 -9.21 -14.56
C GLU A 131 -4.47 -9.36 -13.32
N ASP A 132 -3.16 -9.17 -13.47
CA ASP A 132 -2.22 -9.16 -12.35
C ASP A 132 -2.64 -8.10 -11.31
N VAL A 133 -2.85 -6.85 -11.72
CA VAL A 133 -3.26 -5.79 -10.79
C VAL A 133 -4.62 -6.07 -10.15
N ASN A 134 -5.59 -6.60 -10.88
CA ASN A 134 -6.88 -7.00 -10.27
C ASN A 134 -6.72 -8.12 -9.23
N THR A 135 -5.82 -9.07 -9.48
CA THR A 135 -5.51 -10.16 -8.55
C THR A 135 -4.93 -9.62 -7.25
N THR A 136 -4.12 -8.55 -7.29
CA THR A 136 -3.59 -7.91 -6.08
C THR A 136 -4.69 -7.34 -5.18
N ILE A 137 -5.83 -6.92 -5.75
CA ILE A 137 -6.99 -6.40 -4.99
C ILE A 137 -7.61 -7.50 -4.13
N PHE A 138 -7.64 -8.74 -4.62
CA PHE A 138 -8.14 -9.87 -3.84
C PHE A 138 -7.28 -10.12 -2.60
N TYR A 139 -5.96 -10.17 -2.77
CA TYR A 139 -5.02 -10.36 -1.66
C TYR A 139 -4.99 -9.17 -0.69
N GLU A 140 -5.10 -7.93 -1.20
CA GLU A 140 -5.27 -6.72 -0.38
C GLU A 140 -6.48 -6.85 0.54
N LYS A 141 -7.65 -7.18 -0.03
CA LYS A 141 -8.89 -7.36 0.75
C LYS A 141 -8.77 -8.48 1.77
N LYS A 142 -8.11 -9.59 1.42
CA LYS A 142 -7.88 -10.72 2.32
C LYS A 142 -6.99 -10.33 3.50
N CYS A 143 -5.88 -9.65 3.26
CA CYS A 143 -4.97 -9.12 4.28
C CYS A 143 -5.72 -8.14 5.21
N ILE A 144 -6.49 -7.20 4.65
CA ILE A 144 -7.31 -6.27 5.44
C ILE A 144 -8.33 -7.02 6.32
N LEU A 145 -8.96 -8.08 5.81
CA LEU A 145 -9.93 -8.86 6.58
C LEU A 145 -9.28 -9.58 7.76
N LEU A 146 -8.08 -10.14 7.56
CA LEU A 146 -7.29 -10.78 8.62
C LEU A 146 -6.84 -9.77 9.70
N MET A 147 -6.38 -8.59 9.32
CA MET A 147 -6.06 -7.54 10.31
C MET A 147 -7.31 -7.02 11.01
N LYS A 148 -8.45 -6.98 10.30
CA LYS A 148 -9.74 -6.63 10.90
C LYS A 148 -10.29 -7.70 11.82
N SER A 149 -9.85 -8.95 11.79
CA SER A 149 -10.26 -9.92 12.81
C SER A 149 -9.54 -9.68 14.14
N SER A 150 -8.29 -9.20 14.12
CA SER A 150 -7.49 -8.95 15.33
C SER A 150 -7.79 -7.60 16.05
N ARG A 151 -8.99 -7.01 15.91
CA ARG A 151 -9.28 -5.67 16.49
C ARG A 151 -9.29 -5.63 18.01
N SER A 152 -9.55 -6.78 18.63
CA SER A 152 -9.45 -6.99 20.09
C SER A 152 -8.04 -6.73 20.62
N SER A 153 -7.05 -6.84 19.73
CA SER A 153 -5.64 -7.04 20.08
C SER A 153 -4.76 -5.82 19.81
N ILE A 154 -5.28 -4.81 19.09
CA ILE A 154 -4.52 -3.64 18.63
C ILE A 154 -5.39 -2.38 18.80
N PRO A 155 -4.82 -1.24 19.23
CA PRO A 155 -5.55 0.02 19.22
C PRO A 155 -6.13 0.34 17.83
N TYR A 156 -7.40 0.76 17.79
CA TYR A 156 -8.15 0.99 16.56
C TYR A 156 -7.46 1.94 15.56
N THR A 157 -6.78 2.97 16.06
CA THR A 157 -6.02 3.93 15.24
C THR A 157 -4.87 3.29 14.48
N ILE A 158 -4.23 2.29 15.09
CA ILE A 158 -3.09 1.57 14.53
C ILE A 158 -3.58 0.60 13.47
N LEU A 159 -4.68 -0.09 13.76
CA LEU A 159 -5.36 -0.95 12.78
C LEU A 159 -5.84 -0.14 11.56
N GLN A 160 -6.44 1.04 11.77
CA GLN A 160 -6.84 1.95 10.70
C GLN A 160 -5.65 2.40 9.83
N ALA A 161 -4.55 2.80 10.45
CA ALA A 161 -3.33 3.17 9.73
C ALA A 161 -2.80 1.98 8.91
N LEU A 162 -2.71 0.79 9.49
CA LEU A 162 -2.25 -0.41 8.80
C LEU A 162 -3.15 -0.78 7.62
N ILE A 163 -4.47 -0.72 7.78
CA ILE A 163 -5.43 -0.96 6.69
C ILE A 163 -5.23 0.05 5.57
N TYR A 164 -4.98 1.32 5.91
CA TYR A 164 -4.65 2.34 4.92
C TYR A 164 -3.34 2.01 4.19
N TYR A 165 -2.32 1.54 4.91
CA TYR A 165 -1.03 1.12 4.33
C TYR A 165 -1.11 -0.20 3.52
N ILE A 166 -2.00 -1.12 3.85
CA ILE A 166 -2.21 -2.34 3.04
C ILE A 166 -2.99 -1.99 1.77
N GLY A 167 -3.83 -0.95 1.84
CA GLY A 167 -4.70 -0.48 0.77
C GLY A 167 -4.00 0.19 -0.42
N TYR A 168 -2.82 -0.23 -0.86
CA TYR A 168 -2.08 0.47 -1.93
C TYR A 168 -2.02 -0.26 -3.28
N ALA A 169 -2.50 -1.51 -3.37
CA ALA A 169 -2.45 -2.25 -4.62
C ALA A 169 -3.48 -1.74 -5.65
N MET A 170 -4.60 -1.18 -5.19
CA MET A 170 -5.65 -0.62 -6.06
C MET A 170 -5.22 0.55 -6.97
N ASP A 171 -4.14 1.26 -6.65
CA ASP A 171 -3.81 2.51 -7.37
C ASP A 171 -3.17 2.27 -8.75
N ALA A 172 -2.51 1.11 -8.94
CA ALA A 172 -1.94 0.70 -10.22
C ALA A 172 -3.00 0.46 -11.31
N ASN A 173 -4.25 0.18 -10.92
CA ASN A 173 -5.32 -0.19 -11.85
C ASN A 173 -5.78 1.01 -12.69
N ALA A 174 -5.66 2.23 -12.17
CA ALA A 174 -6.15 3.44 -12.81
C ALA A 174 -5.42 3.74 -14.14
N ALA A 175 -4.09 3.64 -14.15
CA ALA A 175 -3.32 3.86 -15.37
C ALA A 175 -3.33 2.68 -16.34
N ILE A 176 -3.35 1.44 -15.84
CA ILE A 176 -3.46 0.27 -16.72
C ILE A 176 -4.82 0.23 -17.41
N ARG A 177 -5.89 0.66 -16.74
CA ARG A 177 -7.21 0.82 -17.37
C ARG A 177 -7.16 1.79 -18.55
N LEU A 178 -6.50 2.93 -18.40
CA LEU A 178 -6.34 3.92 -19.47
C LEU A 178 -5.43 3.46 -20.62
N LEU A 179 -4.62 2.42 -20.42
CA LEU A 179 -3.85 1.77 -21.50
C LEU A 179 -4.65 0.72 -22.28
N HIS A 180 -5.80 0.32 -21.76
CA HIS A 180 -6.67 -0.70 -22.34
C HIS A 180 -7.85 -0.10 -23.13
N GLU A 181 -8.18 1.17 -22.86
CA GLU A 181 -9.17 1.99 -23.58
C GLU A 181 -8.54 2.64 -24.83
#